data_AF-A0A7J0D898-F1
#
_entry.id   AF-A0A7J0D898-F1
#
_cell.length_a   1.000
_cell.length_b   1.000
_cell.length_c   1.000
_cell.angle_alpha   90.00
_cell.angle_beta   90.00
_cell.angle_gamma   90.00
#
_symmetry.space_group_name_H-M   'P 1'
#
loop_
_entity.id
_entity.type
_entity.pdbx_description
1 polymer ?
#
loop_
_entity_poly.entity_id
_entity_poly.type
_entity_poly.pdbx_seq_one_letter_code
_entity_poly.pdbx_strand_id
1 'polypeptide(L)'
;MERENSNNNIHVVLLPFLAFGHLIPFQQLAIALAKSGIRVSYVSTPRNIERLSKPPRNLSHLINFVSLPFPIVESHPLPDGAEATVDIAVNEFKFFIKAFDLWKQPFQRFVSEQKPNWLVMDFMAHWGADVAQNCGVPVMAFLVFSIGVLI
;
A
#
# COMPACT_ATOMS: atom_id res chain seq x y z
N MET A 1 1.43 -25.37 -33.37
CA MET A 1 0.75 -24.95 -32.12
C MET A 1 1.52 -23.76 -31.57
N GLU A 2 1.17 -22.58 -32.07
CA GLU A 2 1.67 -21.32 -31.54
C GLU A 2 1.06 -21.15 -30.15
N ARG A 3 1.90 -20.90 -29.13
CA ARG A 3 1.40 -20.48 -27.83
C ARG A 3 0.80 -19.10 -28.04
N GLU A 4 -0.52 -18.98 -27.89
CA GLU A 4 -1.15 -17.68 -27.69
C GLU A 4 -0.39 -16.98 -26.57
N ASN A 5 0.31 -15.89 -26.92
CA ASN A 5 0.95 -15.03 -25.96
C ASN A 5 -0.18 -14.20 -25.33
N SER A 6 -0.99 -14.83 -24.47
CA SER A 6 -1.91 -14.12 -23.60
C SER A 6 -1.03 -13.25 -22.71
N ASN A 7 -0.87 -11.98 -23.10
CA ASN A 7 -0.15 -10.98 -22.34
C ASN A 7 -0.98 -10.78 -21.06
N ASN A 8 -0.84 -11.69 -20.09
CA ASN A 8 -1.57 -11.66 -18.84
C ASN A 8 -1.15 -10.36 -18.17
N ASN A 9 -2.04 -9.38 -18.19
CA ASN A 9 -1.81 -8.05 -17.65
C ASN A 9 -1.78 -8.16 -16.12
N ILE A 10 -0.62 -8.53 -15.58
CA ILE A 10 -0.42 -8.74 -14.14
C ILE A 10 -0.69 -7.41 -13.43
N HIS A 11 -1.61 -7.45 -12.48
CA HIS A 11 -1.95 -6.34 -11.59
C HIS A 11 -1.54 -6.65 -10.16
N VAL A 12 -0.73 -5.77 -9.58
CA VAL A 12 -0.26 -5.85 -8.19
C VAL A 12 -0.82 -4.66 -7.41
N VAL A 13 -1.38 -4.94 -6.23
CA VAL A 13 -1.71 -3.91 -5.24
C VAL A 13 -0.58 -3.84 -4.21
N LEU A 14 -0.14 -2.63 -3.89
CA LEU A 14 0.83 -2.37 -2.83
C LEU A 14 0.13 -1.73 -1.63
N LEU A 15 0.33 -2.31 -0.46
CA LEU A 15 -0.16 -1.83 0.84
C LEU A 15 1.04 -1.50 1.76
N PRO A 16 1.66 -0.32 1.59
CA PRO A 16 2.72 0.15 2.49
C PRO A 16 2.17 0.55 3.87
N PHE A 17 3.03 0.50 4.89
CA PHE A 17 2.76 1.22 6.14
C PHE A 17 2.91 2.73 5.94
N LEU A 18 2.09 3.53 6.64
CA LEU A 18 2.01 4.98 6.49
C LEU A 18 3.15 5.72 7.25
N ALA A 19 4.38 5.31 6.98
CA ALA A 19 5.60 5.96 7.44
C ALA A 19 6.54 6.14 6.23
N PHE A 20 7.22 7.28 6.12
CA PHE A 20 8.06 7.57 4.93
C PHE A 20 9.21 6.59 4.72
N GLY A 21 9.70 5.97 5.80
CA GLY A 21 10.66 4.87 5.73
C GLY A 21 10.14 3.66 4.96
N HIS A 22 8.82 3.48 4.85
CA HIS A 22 8.15 2.38 4.14
C HIS A 22 7.54 2.86 2.82
N LEU A 23 6.88 4.02 2.81
CA LEU A 23 6.24 4.58 1.62
C LEU A 23 7.24 4.74 0.46
N ILE A 24 8.45 5.26 0.73
CA ILE A 24 9.46 5.50 -0.31
C ILE A 24 9.98 4.17 -0.90
N PRO A 25 10.41 3.17 -0.11
CA PRO A 25 10.79 1.86 -0.66
C PRO A 25 9.69 1.17 -1.43
N PHE A 26 8.44 1.21 -0.97
CA PHE A 26 7.30 0.70 -1.74
C PHE A 26 7.11 1.48 -3.06
N GLN A 27 7.41 2.78 -3.09
CA GLN A 27 7.34 3.55 -4.33
C GLN A 27 8.43 3.11 -5.31
N GLN A 28 9.64 2.82 -4.80
CA GLN A 28 10.70 2.24 -5.62
C GLN A 28 10.32 0.85 -6.15
N LEU A 29 9.68 0.02 -5.33
CA LEU A 29 9.12 -1.26 -5.76
C LEU A 29 8.07 -1.09 -6.86
N ALA A 30 7.15 -0.12 -6.72
CA ALA A 30 6.15 0.19 -7.75
C ALA A 30 6.81 0.53 -9.09
N ILE A 31 7.86 1.36 -9.07
CA ILE A 31 8.63 1.73 -10.25
C ILE A 31 9.34 0.51 -10.86
N ALA A 32 9.94 -0.34 -10.03
CA ALA A 32 10.62 -1.56 -10.49
C ALA A 32 9.65 -2.53 -11.17
N LEU A 33 8.48 -2.78 -10.57
CA LEU A 33 7.43 -3.61 -11.15
C LEU A 33 6.91 -3.03 -12.47
N ALA A 34 6.65 -1.71 -12.52
CA ALA A 34 6.21 -1.04 -13.74
C ALA A 34 7.24 -1.12 -14.87
N LYS A 35 8.55 -1.05 -14.57
CA LYS A 35 9.61 -1.26 -15.58
C LYS A 35 9.57 -2.67 -16.19
N SER A 36 9.03 -3.65 -15.45
CA SER A 36 8.80 -5.02 -15.93
C SER A 36 7.44 -5.20 -16.62
N GLY A 37 6.70 -4.12 -16.89
CA GLY A 37 5.39 -4.17 -17.55
C GLY A 37 4.22 -4.54 -16.64
N ILE A 38 4.43 -4.59 -15.32
CA ILE A 38 3.38 -4.93 -14.35
C ILE A 38 2.57 -3.67 -14.02
N ARG A 39 1.24 -3.78 -14.03
CA ARG A 39 0.35 -2.73 -13.56
C ARG A 39 0.34 -2.71 -12.03
N VAL A 40 0.52 -1.54 -11.43
CA VAL A 40 0.61 -1.35 -9.99
C VAL A 40 -0.48 -0.38 -9.51
N SER A 41 -1.19 -0.80 -8.47
CA SER A 41 -1.99 0.10 -7.64
C SER A 41 -1.25 0.36 -6.34
N TYR A 42 -0.69 1.56 -6.20
CA TYR A 42 -0.05 2.01 -4.97
C TYR A 42 -1.10 2.63 -4.07
N VAL A 43 -1.48 1.93 -2.98
CA VAL A 43 -2.54 2.41 -2.08
C VAL A 43 -1.92 3.24 -0.96
N SER A 44 -2.43 4.45 -0.78
CA SER A 44 -2.03 5.35 0.30
C SER A 44 -3.15 6.35 0.59
N THR A 45 -2.90 7.30 1.48
CA THR A 45 -3.87 8.34 1.86
C THR A 45 -3.66 9.60 1.02
N PRO A 46 -4.66 10.50 0.92
CA PRO A 46 -4.57 11.70 0.07
C PRO A 46 -3.31 12.54 0.32
N ARG A 47 -3.01 12.87 1.58
CA ARG A 47 -1.88 13.73 1.94
C ARG A 47 -0.54 13.05 1.69
N ASN A 48 -0.48 11.73 1.85
CA ASN A 48 0.74 10.97 1.57
C ASN A 48 1.01 10.88 0.07
N ILE A 49 -0.02 10.70 -0.76
CA ILE A 49 0.12 10.72 -2.23
C ILE A 49 0.65 12.07 -2.72
N GLU A 50 0.16 13.18 -2.16
CA GLU A 50 0.65 14.52 -2.50
C GLU A 50 2.13 14.73 -2.14
N ARG A 51 2.60 14.09 -1.07
CA ARG A 51 4.00 14.16 -0.60
C ARG A 51 4.93 13.22 -1.36
N LEU A 52 4.41 12.24 -2.10
CA LEU A 52 5.22 11.30 -2.86
C LEU A 52 5.69 11.90 -4.19
N SER A 53 6.84 11.41 -4.67
CA SER A 53 7.37 11.83 -5.97
C SER A 53 6.44 11.38 -7.11
N LYS A 54 6.36 12.15 -8.20
CA LYS A 54 5.60 11.72 -9.37
C LYS A 54 6.32 10.56 -10.08
N PRO A 55 5.60 9.56 -10.58
CA PRO A 55 6.23 8.46 -11.31
C PRO A 55 6.86 8.97 -12.62
N PRO A 56 7.90 8.30 -13.15
CA PRO A 56 8.45 8.62 -14.46
C PRO A 56 7.36 8.63 -15.53
N ARG A 57 7.37 9.63 -16.44
CA ARG A 57 6.31 9.82 -17.45
C ARG A 57 6.08 8.59 -18.34
N ASN A 58 7.13 7.83 -18.63
CA ASN A 58 7.04 6.61 -19.43
C ASN A 58 6.41 5.43 -18.67
N LEU A 59 6.25 5.52 -17.34
CA LEU A 59 5.68 4.47 -16.48
C LEU A 59 4.34 4.88 -15.85
N SER A 60 3.89 6.12 -16.03
CA SER A 60 2.69 6.64 -15.37
C SER A 60 1.41 5.87 -15.73
N HIS A 61 1.35 5.26 -16.91
CA HIS A 61 0.22 4.43 -17.34
C HIS A 61 0.15 3.07 -16.62
N LEU A 62 1.24 2.64 -15.97
CA LEU A 62 1.32 1.40 -15.21
C LEU A 62 1.21 1.62 -13.71
N ILE A 63 1.46 2.81 -13.19
CA ILE A 63 1.41 3.11 -11.75
C ILE A 63 0.22 4.00 -11.45
N ASN A 64 -0.79 3.43 -10.80
CA ASN A 64 -1.95 4.16 -10.30
C ASN A 64 -1.81 4.41 -8.79
N PHE A 65 -1.80 5.68 -8.38
CA PHE A 65 -1.90 6.04 -6.97
C PHE A 65 -3.36 6.02 -6.54
N VAL A 66 -3.69 5.13 -5.61
CA VAL A 66 -5.05 4.93 -5.11
C VAL A 66 -5.16 5.63 -3.76
N SER A 67 -5.96 6.70 -3.74
CA SER A 67 -6.21 7.50 -2.55
C SER A 67 -7.41 6.94 -1.79
N LEU A 68 -7.17 6.42 -0.57
CA LEU A 68 -8.23 6.05 0.36
C LEU A 68 -8.19 6.98 1.58
N PRO A 69 -9.30 7.61 1.98
CA PRO A 69 -9.32 8.51 3.14
C PRO A 69 -8.83 7.81 4.42
N PHE A 70 -8.01 8.50 5.21
CA PHE A 70 -7.54 7.95 6.48
C PHE A 70 -8.66 8.03 7.54
N PRO A 71 -8.95 6.96 8.30
CA PRO A 71 -10.08 6.95 9.22
C PRO A 71 -9.85 7.86 10.44
N ILE A 72 -10.94 8.43 10.96
CA ILE A 72 -10.92 9.22 12.19
C ILE A 72 -11.25 8.30 13.38
N VAL A 73 -10.45 8.37 14.43
CA VAL A 73 -10.71 7.64 15.69
C VAL A 73 -11.44 8.56 16.66
N GLU A 74 -12.77 8.42 16.78
CA GLU A 74 -13.62 9.33 17.57
C GLU A 74 -13.19 9.47 19.04
N SER A 75 -12.71 8.39 19.66
CA SER A 75 -12.29 8.41 21.07
C SER A 75 -11.07 9.30 21.35
N HIS A 76 -10.24 9.56 20.34
CA HIS A 76 -9.07 10.42 20.44
C HIS A 76 -8.63 10.83 19.02
N PRO A 77 -9.22 11.90 18.46
CA PRO A 77 -8.90 12.33 17.11
C PRO A 77 -7.44 12.79 17.05
N LEU A 78 -6.72 12.31 16.04
CA LEU A 78 -5.38 12.80 15.72
C LEU A 78 -5.46 14.25 15.19
N PRO A 79 -4.34 14.99 15.18
CA PRO A 79 -4.29 16.31 14.56
C PRO A 79 -4.82 16.30 13.12
N ASP A 80 -5.45 17.40 12.70
CA ASP A 80 -6.02 17.50 11.36
C ASP A 80 -4.98 17.21 10.27
N GLY A 81 -5.33 16.27 9.38
CA GLY A 81 -4.47 15.81 8.30
C GLY A 81 -3.30 14.92 8.74
N ALA A 82 -3.26 14.43 9.98
CA ALA A 82 -2.24 13.49 10.42
C ALA A 82 -2.46 12.10 9.78
N GLU A 83 -1.80 11.86 8.64
CA GLU A 83 -1.94 10.65 7.85
C GLU A 83 -0.63 9.84 7.75
N ALA A 84 0.47 10.34 8.32
CA ALA A 84 1.72 9.61 8.45
C ALA A 84 2.29 9.69 9.87
N THR A 85 3.16 8.75 10.22
CA THR A 85 3.81 8.72 11.56
C THR A 85 4.64 9.96 11.88
N VAL A 86 5.04 10.75 10.86
CA VAL A 86 5.77 12.02 11.05
C VAL A 86 4.85 13.16 11.48
N ASP A 87 3.53 13.01 11.30
CA ASP A 87 2.53 14.04 11.63
C ASP A 87 2.04 13.95 13.08
N ILE A 88 2.48 12.96 13.85
CA ILE A 88 1.98 12.66 15.20
C ILE A 88 3.08 12.63 16.25
N ALA A 89 2.72 12.87 17.50
CA ALA A 89 3.59 12.65 18.64
C ALA A 89 3.68 11.15 19.01
N VAL A 90 4.75 10.75 19.69
CA VAL A 90 5.01 9.35 20.05
C VAL A 90 3.88 8.73 20.90
N ASN A 91 3.28 9.52 21.79
CA ASN A 91 2.17 9.08 22.64
C ASN A 91 0.84 8.89 21.86
N GLU A 92 0.75 9.39 20.63
CA GLU A 92 -0.41 9.27 19.75
C GLU A 92 -0.34 8.05 18.83
N PHE A 93 0.82 7.38 18.76
CA PHE A 93 1.06 6.24 17.86
C PHE A 93 0.01 5.14 17.99
N LYS A 94 -0.45 4.84 19.22
CA LYS A 94 -1.51 3.83 19.45
C LYS A 94 -2.85 4.19 18.78
N PHE A 95 -3.18 5.48 18.67
CA PHE A 95 -4.40 5.94 17.99
C PHE A 95 -4.22 5.92 16.48
N PHE A 96 -3.01 6.21 16.01
CA PHE A 96 -2.65 6.04 14.60
C PHE A 96 -2.77 4.57 14.14
N ILE A 97 -2.29 3.61 14.93
CA ILE A 97 -2.47 2.19 14.63
C ILE A 97 -3.97 1.83 14.61
N LYS A 98 -4.78 2.30 15.57
CA LYS A 98 -6.23 2.09 15.54
C LYS A 98 -6.89 2.65 14.26
N ALA A 99 -6.50 3.86 13.84
CA ALA A 99 -6.99 4.45 12.59
C ALA A 99 -6.58 3.60 11.38
N PHE A 100 -5.33 3.14 11.36
CA PHE A 100 -4.82 2.25 10.31
C PHE A 100 -5.54 0.89 10.27
N ASP A 101 -5.95 0.35 11.42
CA ASP A 101 -6.73 -0.89 11.49
C ASP A 101 -8.16 -0.72 10.97
N LEU A 102 -8.79 0.43 11.23
CA LEU A 102 -10.09 0.79 10.64
C LEU A 102 -9.99 0.91 9.11
N TRP A 103 -8.79 1.19 8.58
CA TRP A 103 -8.54 1.29 7.15
C TRP A 103 -8.64 -0.05 6.42
N LYS A 104 -8.66 -1.18 7.16
CA LYS A 104 -8.93 -2.52 6.65
C LYS A 104 -10.21 -2.57 5.79
N GLN A 105 -11.30 -1.96 6.24
CA GLN A 105 -12.59 -2.03 5.55
C GLN A 105 -12.57 -1.37 4.15
N PRO A 106 -12.20 -0.08 4.01
CA PRO A 106 -12.12 0.53 2.68
C PRO A 106 -11.09 -0.16 1.79
N PHE A 107 -9.97 -0.61 2.35
CA PHE A 107 -8.96 -1.36 1.60
C PHE A 107 -9.50 -2.70 1.07
N GLN A 108 -10.19 -3.49 1.91
CA GLN A 108 -10.78 -4.76 1.49
C GLN A 108 -11.81 -4.58 0.39
N ARG A 109 -12.65 -3.54 0.48
CA ARG A 109 -13.59 -3.19 -0.59
C ARG A 109 -12.86 -2.93 -1.90
N PHE A 110 -11.84 -2.08 -1.87
CA PHE A 110 -10.99 -1.79 -3.02
C PHE A 110 -10.38 -3.06 -3.64
N VAL A 111 -9.77 -3.95 -2.84
CA VAL A 111 -9.17 -5.20 -3.35
C VAL A 111 -10.24 -6.11 -3.98
N SER A 112 -11.41 -6.22 -3.35
CA SER A 112 -12.50 -7.05 -3.88
C SER A 112 -13.05 -6.56 -5.23
N GLU A 113 -13.05 -5.24 -5.45
CA GLU A 113 -13.48 -4.60 -6.69
C GLU A 113 -12.41 -4.72 -7.78
N GLN A 114 -11.14 -4.51 -7.44
CA GLN A 114 -10.04 -4.52 -8.40
C GLN A 114 -9.60 -5.93 -8.81
N LYS A 115 -9.79 -6.93 -7.94
CA LYS A 115 -9.38 -8.33 -8.16
C LYS A 115 -7.94 -8.46 -8.69
N PRO A 116 -6.94 -7.92 -7.97
CA PRO A 116 -5.55 -7.98 -8.42
C PRO A 116 -5.03 -9.41 -8.43
N ASN A 117 -3.95 -9.64 -9.19
CA ASN A 117 -3.26 -10.93 -9.21
C ASN A 117 -2.43 -11.16 -7.94
N TRP A 118 -1.92 -10.10 -7.33
CA TRP A 118 -1.13 -10.15 -6.10
C TRP A 118 -1.40 -8.95 -5.20
N LEU A 119 -1.38 -9.19 -3.90
CA LEU A 119 -1.23 -8.17 -2.88
C LEU A 119 0.20 -8.23 -2.31
N VAL A 120 0.91 -7.11 -2.34
CA VAL A 120 2.17 -6.95 -1.59
C VAL A 120 1.89 -6.05 -0.39
N MET A 121 2.02 -6.59 0.81
CA MET A 121 1.75 -5.89 2.06
C MET A 121 3.02 -5.60 2.85
N ASP A 122 2.98 -4.50 3.57
CA ASP A 122 3.91 -4.20 4.64
C ASP A 122 3.60 -5.07 5.88
N PHE A 123 4.61 -5.45 6.65
CA PHE A 123 4.40 -6.26 7.85
C PHE A 123 3.61 -5.54 8.94
N MET A 124 3.62 -4.21 8.98
CA MET A 124 2.80 -3.44 9.93
C MET A 124 1.31 -3.53 9.60
N ALA A 125 0.95 -3.85 8.36
CA ALA A 125 -0.42 -4.13 7.94
C ALA A 125 -0.85 -5.56 8.31
N HIS A 126 -0.85 -5.88 9.60
CA HIS A 126 -1.12 -7.23 10.10
C HIS A 126 -2.43 -7.84 9.56
N TRP A 127 -3.45 -7.01 9.30
CA TRP A 127 -4.73 -7.41 8.73
C TRP A 127 -4.71 -7.64 7.20
N GLY A 128 -3.62 -7.31 6.52
CA GLY A 128 -3.50 -7.40 5.05
C GLY A 128 -3.60 -8.84 4.54
N ALA A 129 -3.05 -9.81 5.28
CA ALA A 129 -3.14 -11.23 4.95
C ALA A 129 -4.60 -11.73 5.02
N ASP A 130 -5.36 -11.31 6.04
CA ASP A 130 -6.79 -11.63 6.14
C ASP A 130 -7.57 -11.07 4.94
N VAL A 131 -7.28 -9.83 4.55
CA VAL A 131 -7.93 -9.21 3.38
C VAL A 131 -7.64 -10.01 2.12
N ALA A 132 -6.38 -10.37 1.89
CA ALA A 132 -5.97 -11.18 0.75
C ALA A 132 -6.71 -12.52 0.72
N GLN A 133 -6.76 -13.22 1.87
CA GLN A 133 -7.49 -14.47 2.01
C GLN A 133 -8.99 -14.31 1.70
N ASN A 134 -9.63 -13.30 2.29
CA ASN A 134 -11.06 -13.01 2.08
C ASN A 134 -11.38 -12.67 0.61
N CYS A 135 -10.44 -12.06 -0.11
CA CYS A 135 -10.59 -11.72 -1.51
C CYS A 135 -10.08 -12.82 -2.48
N GLY A 136 -9.53 -13.93 -1.98
CA GLY A 136 -8.96 -14.99 -2.80
C GLY A 136 -7.72 -14.56 -3.59
N VAL A 137 -6.94 -13.59 -3.06
CA VAL A 137 -5.77 -13.01 -3.71
C VAL A 137 -4.49 -13.55 -3.06
N PRO A 138 -3.49 -14.03 -3.83
CA PRO A 138 -2.17 -14.35 -3.30
C PRO A 138 -1.47 -13.14 -2.65
N VAL A 139 -0.81 -13.36 -1.52
CA VAL A 139 -0.15 -12.29 -0.74
C VAL A 139 1.36 -12.51 -0.62
N MET A 140 2.11 -11.41 -0.69
CA MET A 140 3.55 -11.35 -0.41
C MET A 140 3.81 -10.26 0.63
N ALA A 141 4.72 -10.53 1.57
CA ALA A 141 5.21 -9.52 2.50
C ALA A 141 6.46 -8.84 1.92
N PHE A 142 6.51 -7.51 1.97
CA PHE A 142 7.72 -6.74 1.69
C PHE A 142 8.21 -6.09 2.98
N LEU A 143 9.37 -6.55 3.45
CA LEU A 143 9.95 -6.14 4.74
C LEU A 143 10.99 -5.03 4.52
N VAL A 144 10.71 -3.85 5.03
CA VAL A 144 11.62 -2.70 4.96
C VAL A 144 12.45 -2.63 6.23
N PHE A 145 13.39 -3.56 6.38
CA PHE A 145 14.36 -3.60 7.47
C PHE A 145 15.78 -3.57 6.92
N SER A 146 16.73 -3.11 7.73
CA SER A 146 18.13 -3.42 7.48
C SER A 146 18.39 -4.90 7.80
N ILE A 147 19.35 -5.50 7.09
CA ILE A 147 19.69 -6.92 7.28
C ILE A 147 20.13 -7.22 8.72
N GLY A 148 20.73 -6.25 9.42
CA GLY A 148 21.21 -6.40 10.79
C GLY A 148 20.13 -6.52 11.87
N VAL A 149 18.86 -6.34 11.52
CA VAL A 149 17.72 -6.58 12.45
C VAL A 149 17.26 -8.05 12.42
N LEU A 150 17.69 -8.81 11.40
CA LEU A 150 17.30 -10.21 11.19
C LEU A 150 18.37 -11.23 11.62
N ILE A 151 19.47 -10.76 12.25
CA ILE A 151 20.62 -11.58 12.69
C ILE A 151 20.70 -11.59 14.21
#